data_AF-A0A960AHW4-F1
#
_entry.id   AF-A0A960AHW4-F1
#
_cell.length_a   1.000
_cell.length_b   1.000
_cell.length_c   1.000
_cell.angle_alpha   90.00
_cell.angle_beta   90.00
_cell.angle_gamma   90.00
#
_symmetry.space_group_name_H-M   'P 1'
#
loop_
_entity.id
_entity.type
_entity.pdbx_description
1 polymer ?
#
loop_
_entity_poly.entity_id
_entity_poly.type
_entity_poly.pdbx_seq_one_letter_code
_entity_poly.pdbx_strand_id
1 'polypeptide(L)'
;MVDEMTLSAGAVARQLGISPATLRTWAHRYGLEPSARSEGSHRRYTPEDVDRLVAMQRLMRAGVPVSDAAAQVLAAPLSRAPEVNAPDPSEAMPCSVRTLWEAAQALDGQRCAHLVADSVQAVGVLPSWDNLIVPTLQRAGDQWEQRQAGIDVEHVLSDAVTAGLFLDATVKREGVLLAATATEDHVLPLYALRAALAEQGIGAELLTARTPAAALAQAARRLRPAVIILWAQLPDNADVHGFDGLPGIRPKPALALAGPGWPDSTEFTHLSGLREALNFVRAHV
;
A
#
# COMPACT_ATOMS: atom_id res chain seq x y z
N MET A 1 -5.28 -35.75 19.89
CA MET A 1 -4.16 -35.91 18.94
C MET A 1 -4.50 -35.07 17.74
N VAL A 2 -3.91 -33.89 17.63
CA VAL A 2 -4.17 -32.97 16.51
C VAL A 2 -3.26 -33.41 15.39
N ASP A 3 -3.84 -33.83 14.27
CA ASP A 3 -3.10 -34.14 13.05
C ASP A 3 -2.47 -32.83 12.56
N GLU A 4 -1.16 -32.69 12.77
CA GLU A 4 -0.42 -31.47 12.47
C GLU A 4 -0.35 -31.32 10.94
N MET A 5 -1.10 -30.36 10.40
CA MET A 5 -1.29 -30.19 8.95
C MET A 5 0.04 -29.88 8.26
N THR A 6 0.68 -30.88 7.66
CA THR A 6 1.90 -30.71 6.88
C THR A 6 1.60 -30.33 5.42
N LEU A 7 2.35 -29.36 4.89
CA LEU A 7 2.18 -28.85 3.52
C LEU A 7 3.11 -29.55 2.54
N SER A 8 2.67 -29.71 1.28
CA SER A 8 3.54 -30.21 0.20
C SER A 8 4.50 -29.12 -0.26
N ALA A 9 5.65 -29.50 -0.83
CA ALA A 9 6.60 -28.55 -1.41
C ALA A 9 5.97 -27.59 -2.45
N GLY A 10 5.00 -28.07 -3.24
CA GLY A 10 4.27 -27.24 -4.20
C GLY A 10 3.34 -26.22 -3.52
N ALA A 11 2.70 -26.59 -2.42
CA ALA A 11 1.85 -25.69 -1.63
C ALA A 11 2.68 -24.59 -0.96
N VAL A 12 3.81 -24.96 -0.34
CA VAL A 12 4.73 -24.00 0.30
C VAL A 12 5.36 -23.06 -0.73
N ALA A 13 5.81 -23.58 -1.87
CA ALA A 13 6.37 -22.74 -2.94
C ALA A 13 5.35 -21.71 -3.46
N ARG A 14 4.09 -22.12 -3.64
CA ARG A 14 3.00 -21.22 -4.04
C ARG A 14 2.70 -20.18 -2.97
N GLN A 15 2.71 -20.55 -1.69
CA GLN A 15 2.48 -19.62 -0.58
C GLN A 15 3.59 -18.57 -0.46
N LEU A 16 4.84 -18.96 -0.70
CA LEU A 16 6.01 -18.08 -0.67
C LEU A 16 6.22 -17.31 -1.99
N GLY A 17 5.43 -17.56 -3.03
CA GLY A 17 5.60 -16.93 -4.34
C GLY A 17 6.93 -17.29 -5.03
N ILE A 18 7.52 -18.45 -4.73
CA ILE A 18 8.77 -18.94 -5.34
C ILE A 18 8.54 -20.22 -6.13
N SER A 19 9.49 -20.56 -7.00
CA SER A 19 9.41 -21.84 -7.73
C SER A 19 9.69 -23.03 -6.80
N PRO A 20 9.07 -24.21 -7.01
CA PRO A 20 9.43 -25.43 -6.31
C PRO A 20 10.90 -25.85 -6.52
N ALA A 21 11.54 -25.38 -7.59
CA ALA A 21 12.98 -25.56 -7.80
C ALA A 21 13.80 -24.68 -6.84
N THR A 22 13.42 -23.42 -6.63
CA THR A 22 14.03 -22.49 -5.66
C THR A 22 13.92 -23.03 -4.24
N LEU A 23 12.74 -23.51 -3.85
CA LEU A 23 12.52 -24.11 -2.53
C LEU A 23 13.40 -25.36 -2.31
N ARG A 24 13.57 -26.20 -3.35
CA ARG A 24 14.50 -27.35 -3.30
C ARG A 24 15.96 -26.93 -3.20
N THR A 25 16.35 -25.87 -3.92
CA THR A 25 17.70 -25.30 -3.83
C THR A 25 17.96 -24.78 -2.43
N TRP A 26 17.00 -24.11 -1.78
CA TRP A 26 17.17 -23.62 -0.41
C TRP A 26 17.29 -24.76 0.60
N ALA A 27 16.45 -25.79 0.48
CA ALA A 27 16.53 -26.99 1.31
C ALA A 27 17.91 -27.66 1.21
N HIS A 28 18.39 -27.88 -0.02
CA HIS A 28 19.66 -28.57 -0.26
C HIS A 28 20.90 -27.71 0.04
N ARG A 29 20.90 -26.44 -0.35
CA ARG A 29 22.09 -25.57 -0.29
C ARG A 29 22.26 -24.91 1.07
N TYR A 30 21.17 -24.63 1.76
CA TYR A 30 21.21 -23.89 3.01
C TYR A 30 20.71 -24.69 4.20
N GLY A 31 20.23 -25.94 4.03
CA GLY A 31 19.84 -26.80 5.15
C GLY A 31 18.40 -26.61 5.65
N LEU A 32 17.54 -25.95 4.87
CA LEU A 32 16.10 -25.77 5.15
C LEU A 32 15.28 -26.98 4.68
N GLU A 33 15.70 -28.18 5.10
CA GLU A 33 14.98 -29.40 4.74
C GLU A 33 13.66 -29.53 5.51
N PRO A 34 12.62 -30.12 4.89
CA PRO A 34 11.37 -30.38 5.59
C PRO A 34 11.59 -31.32 6.79
N SER A 35 11.03 -30.96 7.94
CA SER A 35 11.19 -31.69 9.20
C SER A 35 10.21 -32.87 9.34
N ALA A 36 9.09 -32.86 8.59
CA ALA A 36 8.15 -33.98 8.59
C ALA A 36 8.52 -35.05 7.55
N ARG A 37 8.60 -36.31 7.98
CA ARG A 37 8.69 -37.46 7.08
C ARG A 37 7.29 -38.04 6.84
N SER A 38 6.89 -38.11 5.57
CA SER A 38 5.74 -38.92 5.15
C SER A 38 6.24 -40.32 4.78
N GLU A 39 5.43 -41.37 4.95
CA GLU A 39 5.72 -42.75 4.49
C GLU A 39 5.78 -42.91 2.95
N GLY A 40 6.08 -41.83 2.22
CA GLY A 40 6.28 -41.81 0.79
C GLY A 40 7.34 -40.78 0.38
N SER A 41 7.88 -40.92 -0.83
CA SER A 41 9.01 -40.14 -1.36
C SER A 41 8.77 -38.61 -1.51
N HIS A 42 7.65 -38.07 -1.02
CA HIS A 42 7.25 -36.67 -1.17
C HIS A 42 7.56 -35.83 0.06
N ARG A 43 8.28 -34.71 -0.14
CA ARG A 43 8.66 -33.74 0.89
C ARG A 43 7.43 -33.06 1.53
N ARG A 44 7.35 -33.06 2.86
CA ARG A 44 6.29 -32.45 3.67
C ARG A 44 6.86 -31.46 4.68
N TYR A 45 6.39 -30.22 4.66
CA TYR A 45 6.83 -29.13 5.53
C TYR A 45 5.87 -29.00 6.70
N THR A 46 6.38 -28.93 7.93
CA THR A 46 5.58 -28.56 9.11
C THR A 46 5.27 -27.06 9.09
N PRO A 47 4.30 -26.60 9.89
CA PRO A 47 4.10 -25.16 10.11
C PRO A 47 5.40 -24.45 10.53
N GLU A 48 6.19 -25.12 11.37
CA GLU A 48 7.48 -24.63 11.85
C GLU A 48 8.50 -24.43 10.70
N ASP A 49 8.55 -25.34 9.73
CA ASP A 49 9.41 -25.20 8.55
C ASP A 49 8.96 -24.02 7.67
N VAL A 50 7.64 -23.83 7.55
CA VAL A 50 7.04 -22.73 6.78
C VAL A 50 7.39 -21.39 7.44
N ASP A 51 7.31 -21.29 8.76
CA ASP A 51 7.67 -20.08 9.50
C ASP A 51 9.14 -19.68 9.30
N ARG A 52 10.06 -20.66 9.29
CA ARG A 52 11.47 -20.41 8.95
C ARG A 52 11.63 -19.87 7.54
N LEU A 53 10.90 -20.42 6.57
CA LEU A 53 10.97 -20.00 5.18
C LEU A 53 10.39 -18.59 4.95
N VAL A 54 9.30 -18.24 5.66
CA VAL A 54 8.72 -16.89 5.66
C VAL A 54 9.69 -15.89 6.29
N ALA A 55 10.30 -16.23 7.43
CA ALA A 55 11.29 -15.39 8.09
C ALA A 55 12.50 -15.12 7.18
N MET A 56 12.99 -16.15 6.49
CA MET A 56 14.08 -16.01 5.52
C MET A 56 13.70 -15.08 4.37
N GLN A 57 12.47 -15.19 3.85
CA GLN A 57 11.98 -14.31 2.78
C GLN A 57 11.94 -12.84 3.20
N ARG A 58 11.51 -12.56 4.44
CA ARG A 58 11.50 -11.19 5.00
C ARG A 58 12.91 -10.60 5.07
N LEU A 59 13.89 -11.37 5.55
CA LEU A 59 15.30 -10.94 5.60
C LEU A 59 15.83 -10.64 4.18
N MET A 60 15.50 -11.48 3.21
CA MET A 60 15.89 -11.24 1.81
C MET A 60 15.27 -9.97 1.22
N ARG A 61 13.98 -9.69 1.52
CA ARG A 61 13.32 -8.43 1.10
C ARG A 61 13.95 -7.20 1.77
N ALA A 62 14.47 -7.35 2.98
CA ALA A 62 15.22 -6.31 3.69
C ALA A 62 16.67 -6.16 3.18
N GLY A 63 17.05 -6.84 2.10
CA GLY A 63 18.38 -6.74 1.49
C GLY A 63 19.45 -7.66 2.08
N VAL A 64 19.08 -8.56 3.02
CA VAL A 64 20.02 -9.54 3.57
C VAL A 64 20.33 -10.62 2.51
N PRO A 65 21.62 -10.93 2.25
CA PRO A 65 21.99 -11.99 1.32
C PRO A 65 21.38 -13.34 1.71
N VAL A 66 21.01 -14.15 0.72
CA VAL A 66 20.29 -15.44 0.90
C VAL A 66 21.01 -16.39 1.85
N SER A 67 22.35 -16.46 1.79
CA SER A 67 23.16 -17.30 2.70
C SER A 67 23.04 -16.87 4.15
N ASP A 68 23.02 -15.55 4.39
CA ASP A 68 23.05 -14.96 5.71
C ASP A 68 21.66 -15.01 6.33
N ALA A 69 20.63 -14.77 5.50
CA ALA A 69 19.24 -14.96 5.87
C ALA A 69 18.97 -16.43 6.29
N ALA A 70 19.48 -17.40 5.53
CA ALA A 70 19.31 -18.81 5.84
C ALA A 70 20.04 -19.22 7.12
N ALA A 71 21.27 -18.74 7.33
CA ALA A 71 22.04 -19.01 8.54
C ALA A 71 21.34 -18.44 9.79
N GLN A 72 20.74 -17.24 9.69
CA GLN A 72 20.02 -16.62 10.79
C GLN A 72 18.77 -17.39 11.20
N VAL A 73 17.97 -17.88 10.24
CA VAL A 73 16.74 -18.64 10.57
C VAL A 73 17.01 -20.06 11.06
N LEU A 74 18.18 -20.63 10.76
CA LEU A 74 18.60 -21.94 11.25
C LEU A 74 19.29 -21.89 12.61
N ALA A 75 19.96 -20.78 12.94
CA ALA A 75 20.63 -20.58 14.22
C ALA A 75 19.66 -20.24 15.38
N ALA A 76 18.43 -19.79 15.06
CA ALA A 76 17.42 -19.48 16.06
C ALA A 76 16.70 -20.77 16.54
N PRO A 77 16.78 -21.16 17.82
CA PRO A 77 15.98 -22.27 18.33
C PRO A 77 14.50 -21.88 18.32
N LEU A 78 13.65 -22.69 17.69
CA LEU A 78 12.20 -22.53 17.69
C LEU A 78 11.59 -23.12 18.96
N SER A 79 12.05 -22.61 20.09
CA SER A 79 11.32 -22.64 21.35
C SER A 79 11.12 -21.18 21.71
N ARG A 80 9.86 -20.73 21.59
CA ARG A 80 9.31 -19.44 22.06
C ARG A 80 10.39 -18.39 22.31
N ALA A 81 10.64 -17.56 21.31
CA ALA A 81 11.65 -16.51 21.35
C ALA A 81 11.74 -15.88 22.75
N PRO A 82 12.94 -15.83 23.38
CA PRO A 82 13.09 -15.02 24.56
C PRO A 82 12.77 -13.59 24.14
N GLU A 83 11.83 -12.96 24.84
CA GLU A 83 11.67 -11.52 24.88
C GLU A 83 13.00 -10.92 25.33
N VAL A 84 13.94 -10.75 24.39
CA VAL A 84 14.88 -9.64 24.49
C VAL A 84 13.98 -8.42 24.47
N ASN A 85 14.07 -7.59 25.51
CA ASN A 85 13.38 -6.31 25.67
C ASN A 85 13.67 -5.37 24.47
N ALA A 86 13.15 -5.71 23.30
CA ALA A 86 12.74 -4.74 22.33
C ALA A 86 11.44 -4.15 22.89
N PRO A 87 11.31 -2.83 22.98
CA PRO A 87 10.04 -2.22 23.34
C PRO A 87 8.95 -2.83 22.44
N ASP A 88 7.80 -3.14 23.02
CA ASP A 88 6.63 -3.60 22.26
C ASP A 88 6.50 -2.69 21.02
N PRO A 89 6.27 -3.21 19.80
CA PRO A 89 5.98 -2.36 18.64
C PRO A 89 4.90 -1.30 18.89
N SER A 90 4.11 -1.44 19.96
CA SER A 90 3.26 -0.37 20.49
C SER A 90 4.05 0.79 21.14
N GLU A 91 5.09 0.56 21.94
CA GLU A 91 5.87 1.57 22.67
C GLU A 91 6.69 2.50 21.77
N ALA A 92 7.14 2.04 20.59
CA ALA A 92 7.82 2.88 19.60
C ALA A 92 6.87 3.70 18.70
N MET A 93 5.56 3.45 18.78
CA MET A 93 4.55 4.07 17.92
C MET A 93 4.08 5.42 18.49
N PRO A 94 3.99 6.48 17.68
CA PRO A 94 3.39 7.74 18.10
C PRO A 94 1.99 7.53 18.69
N CYS A 95 1.66 8.26 19.75
CA CYS A 95 0.39 8.11 20.45
C CYS A 95 -0.83 8.30 19.54
N SER A 96 -0.74 9.21 18.57
CA SER A 96 -1.78 9.47 17.57
C SER A 96 -2.04 8.24 16.68
N VAL A 97 -0.97 7.62 16.13
CA VAL A 97 -1.06 6.41 15.28
C VAL A 97 -1.63 5.25 16.07
N ARG A 98 -1.18 5.05 17.33
CA ARG A 98 -1.74 4.04 18.24
C ARG A 98 -3.23 4.27 18.46
N THR A 99 -3.64 5.50 18.77
CA THR A 99 -5.04 5.83 19.07
C THR A 99 -5.95 5.59 17.87
N LEU A 100 -5.50 5.97 16.66
CA LEU A 100 -6.25 5.71 15.43
C LEU A 100 -6.33 4.22 15.12
N TRP A 101 -5.24 3.49 15.33
CA TRP A 101 -5.18 2.04 15.14
C TRP A 101 -6.10 1.28 16.10
N GLU A 102 -6.15 1.68 17.37
CA GLU A 102 -7.08 1.11 18.36
C GLU A 102 -8.54 1.34 17.99
N ALA A 103 -8.89 2.55 17.52
CA ALA A 103 -10.24 2.83 17.03
C ALA A 103 -10.60 1.99 15.80
N ALA A 104 -9.66 1.80 14.87
CA ALA A 104 -9.86 0.98 13.68
C ALA A 104 -10.07 -0.50 14.03
N GLN A 105 -9.28 -1.06 14.95
CA GLN A 105 -9.45 -2.42 15.45
C GLN A 105 -10.78 -2.62 16.20
N ALA A 106 -11.31 -1.56 16.81
CA ALA A 106 -12.63 -1.56 17.44
C ALA A 106 -13.78 -1.36 16.43
N LEU A 107 -13.47 -1.21 15.14
CA LEU A 107 -14.42 -0.89 14.05
C LEU A 107 -15.21 0.41 14.31
N ASP A 108 -14.61 1.34 15.05
CA ASP A 108 -15.20 2.65 15.36
C ASP A 108 -14.84 3.66 14.26
N GLY A 109 -15.47 3.49 13.10
CA GLY A 109 -15.21 4.33 11.92
C GLY A 109 -15.48 5.82 12.16
N GLN A 110 -16.47 6.16 12.98
CA GLN A 110 -16.78 7.55 13.32
C GLN A 110 -15.65 8.18 14.14
N ARG A 111 -15.13 7.47 15.14
CA ARG A 111 -13.96 7.94 15.90
C ARG A 111 -12.72 8.03 15.02
N CYS A 112 -12.49 7.08 14.13
CA CYS A 112 -11.39 7.16 13.16
C CYS A 112 -11.49 8.43 12.30
N ALA A 113 -12.67 8.72 11.76
CA ALA A 113 -12.89 9.90 10.93
C ALA A 113 -12.64 11.20 11.70
N HIS A 114 -13.10 11.29 12.95
CA HIS A 114 -12.82 12.44 13.81
C HIS A 114 -11.32 12.59 14.11
N LEU A 115 -10.61 11.51 14.44
CA LEU A 115 -9.16 11.57 14.70
C LEU A 115 -8.37 12.05 13.47
N VAL A 116 -8.78 11.63 12.27
CA VAL A 116 -8.20 12.12 11.01
C VAL A 116 -8.51 13.60 10.82
N ALA A 117 -9.77 14.00 10.94
CA ALA A 117 -10.20 15.39 10.76
C ALA A 117 -9.53 16.34 11.77
N ASP A 118 -9.47 15.95 13.05
CA ASP A 118 -8.82 16.72 14.12
C ASP A 118 -7.33 16.89 13.84
N SER A 119 -6.66 15.85 13.34
CA SER A 119 -5.26 15.94 12.92
C SER A 119 -5.10 16.93 11.77
N VAL A 120 -5.94 16.84 10.74
CA VAL A 120 -5.89 17.74 9.57
C VAL A 120 -6.11 19.19 10.00
N GLN A 121 -7.08 19.46 10.89
CA GLN A 121 -7.30 20.79 11.42
C GLN A 121 -6.11 21.32 12.23
N ALA A 122 -5.42 20.44 12.96
CA ALA A 122 -4.30 20.83 13.82
C ALA A 122 -2.99 21.07 13.06
N VAL A 123 -2.67 20.25 12.06
CA VAL A 123 -1.35 20.26 11.39
C VAL A 123 -1.39 20.30 9.86
N GLY A 124 -2.58 20.25 9.26
CA GLY A 124 -2.80 20.24 7.82
C GLY A 124 -2.78 18.84 7.18
N VAL A 125 -3.27 18.72 5.95
CA VAL A 125 -3.44 17.42 5.26
C VAL A 125 -2.11 16.70 5.06
N LEU A 126 -1.07 17.37 4.56
CA LEU A 126 0.19 16.68 4.25
C LEU A 126 0.87 16.09 5.50
N PRO A 127 1.05 16.83 6.62
CA PRO A 127 1.61 16.23 7.83
C PRO A 127 0.72 15.13 8.44
N SER A 128 -0.61 15.25 8.38
CA SER A 128 -1.52 14.19 8.80
C SER A 128 -1.41 12.95 7.93
N TRP A 129 -1.26 13.12 6.62
CA TRP A 129 -1.06 12.01 5.70
C TRP A 129 0.23 11.24 6.02
N ASP A 130 1.36 11.94 6.10
CA ASP A 130 2.68 11.33 6.26
C ASP A 130 2.88 10.71 7.66
N ASN A 131 2.36 11.35 8.72
CA ASN A 131 2.69 10.99 10.11
C ASN A 131 1.56 10.29 10.87
N LEU A 132 0.34 10.25 10.33
CA LEU A 132 -0.80 9.58 10.96
C LEU A 132 -1.43 8.53 10.02
N ILE A 133 -1.90 8.95 8.85
CA ILE A 133 -2.72 8.10 7.97
C ILE A 133 -1.87 6.97 7.35
N VAL A 134 -0.76 7.30 6.68
CA VAL A 134 0.10 6.30 6.03
C VAL A 134 0.64 5.27 7.04
N PRO A 135 1.19 5.67 8.22
CA PRO A 135 1.61 4.69 9.22
C PRO A 135 0.50 3.75 9.70
N THR A 136 -0.74 4.24 9.85
CA THR A 136 -1.87 3.38 10.25
C THR A 136 -2.30 2.45 9.10
N LEU A 137 -2.33 2.92 7.86
CA LEU A 137 -2.64 2.07 6.68
C LEU A 137 -1.59 0.98 6.48
N GLN A 138 -0.30 1.30 6.65
CA GLN A 138 0.78 0.33 6.60
C GLN A 138 0.58 -0.76 7.66
N ARG A 139 0.14 -0.39 8.86
CA ARG A 139 -0.14 -1.35 9.93
C ARG A 139 -1.31 -2.28 9.62
N ALA A 140 -2.36 -1.76 8.97
CA ALA A 140 -3.46 -2.59 8.46
C ALA A 140 -2.95 -3.59 7.41
N GLY A 141 -2.09 -3.14 6.49
CA GLY A 141 -1.44 -3.99 5.49
C GLY A 141 -0.54 -5.07 6.11
N ASP A 142 0.28 -4.70 7.10
CA ASP A 142 1.16 -5.62 7.82
C ASP A 142 0.36 -6.71 8.55
N GLN A 143 -0.76 -6.35 9.19
CA GLN A 143 -1.64 -7.32 9.84
C GLN A 143 -2.21 -8.33 8.83
N TRP A 144 -2.66 -7.85 7.68
CA TRP A 144 -3.17 -8.71 6.61
C TRP A 144 -2.09 -9.65 6.09
N GLU A 145 -0.87 -9.14 5.80
CA GLU A 145 0.23 -9.97 5.31
C GLU A 145 0.62 -11.06 6.32
N GLN A 146 0.65 -10.72 7.62
CA GLN A 146 1.08 -11.63 8.68
C GLN A 146 0.02 -12.65 9.10
N ARG A 147 -1.26 -12.26 9.16
CA ARG A 147 -2.33 -13.06 9.78
C ARG A 147 -3.45 -13.45 8.82
N GLN A 148 -3.43 -12.93 7.60
CA GLN A 148 -4.51 -13.10 6.61
C GLN A 148 -5.88 -12.70 7.19
N ALA A 149 -5.89 -11.65 8.02
CA ALA A 149 -7.05 -11.14 8.73
C ALA A 149 -7.01 -9.60 8.77
N GLY A 150 -8.14 -8.95 9.05
CA GLY A 150 -8.22 -7.48 9.15
C GLY A 150 -8.78 -6.77 7.91
N ILE A 151 -9.47 -7.48 7.01
CA ILE A 151 -10.17 -6.88 5.86
C ILE A 151 -11.28 -5.93 6.34
N ASP A 152 -11.99 -6.32 7.40
CA ASP A 152 -12.97 -5.49 8.10
C ASP A 152 -12.34 -4.18 8.63
N VAL A 153 -11.17 -4.27 9.24
CA VAL A 153 -10.41 -3.10 9.73
C VAL A 153 -9.95 -2.20 8.58
N GLU A 154 -9.46 -2.77 7.47
CA GLU A 154 -9.06 -2.02 6.27
C GLU A 154 -10.24 -1.21 5.72
N HIS A 155 -11.40 -1.85 5.53
CA HIS A 155 -12.57 -1.19 4.99
C HIS A 155 -13.05 -0.03 5.89
N VAL A 156 -13.12 -0.25 7.21
CA VAL A 156 -13.49 0.81 8.16
C VAL A 156 -12.48 1.95 8.13
N LEU A 157 -11.19 1.64 8.08
CA LEU A 157 -10.14 2.65 8.07
C LEU A 157 -10.16 3.47 6.77
N SER A 158 -10.32 2.82 5.61
CA SER A 158 -10.36 3.49 4.30
C SER A 158 -11.59 4.40 4.16
N ASP A 159 -12.76 3.98 4.64
CA ASP A 159 -13.96 4.82 4.69
C ASP A 159 -13.77 6.03 5.63
N ALA A 160 -13.26 5.77 6.84
CA ALA A 160 -13.03 6.81 7.83
C ALA A 160 -11.98 7.85 7.40
N VAL A 161 -10.90 7.41 6.75
CA VAL A 161 -9.88 8.32 6.16
C VAL A 161 -10.51 9.17 5.07
N THR A 162 -11.34 8.58 4.20
CA THR A 162 -12.05 9.32 3.15
C THR A 162 -12.97 10.39 3.74
N ALA A 163 -13.71 10.05 4.80
CA ALA A 163 -14.57 10.99 5.51
C ALA A 163 -13.77 12.10 6.22
N GLY A 164 -12.69 11.75 6.92
CA GLY A 164 -11.85 12.71 7.64
C GLY A 164 -11.06 13.66 6.73
N LEU A 165 -10.83 13.29 5.48
CA LEU A 165 -10.21 14.14 4.45
C LEU A 165 -11.23 15.02 3.71
N PHE A 166 -12.52 14.94 4.02
CA PHE A 166 -13.51 15.85 3.46
C PHE A 166 -13.44 17.20 4.18
N LEU A 167 -12.95 18.22 3.49
CA LEU A 167 -12.83 19.58 4.04
C LEU A 167 -13.98 20.46 3.59
N ASP A 168 -14.61 21.14 4.54
CA ASP A 168 -15.55 22.24 4.26
C ASP A 168 -14.78 23.53 3.94
N ALA A 169 -14.14 23.54 2.77
CA ALA A 169 -13.32 24.64 2.29
C ALA A 169 -13.95 25.30 1.05
N THR A 170 -13.90 26.63 0.99
CA THR A 170 -14.27 27.35 -0.23
C THR A 170 -13.15 27.22 -1.26
N VAL A 171 -13.45 26.62 -2.40
CA VAL A 171 -12.47 26.35 -3.47
C VAL A 171 -12.82 27.03 -4.78
N LYS A 172 -11.80 27.41 -5.56
CA LYS A 172 -11.93 27.87 -6.93
C LYS A 172 -11.83 26.69 -7.88
N ARG A 173 -12.73 26.59 -8.84
CA ARG A 173 -12.66 25.56 -9.89
C ARG A 173 -11.63 25.96 -10.95
N GLU A 174 -10.38 25.60 -10.71
CA GLU A 174 -9.23 25.90 -11.59
C GLU A 174 -8.96 24.79 -12.61
N GLY A 175 -9.89 23.83 -12.76
CA GLY A 175 -9.80 22.78 -13.77
C GLY A 175 -8.72 21.75 -13.43
N VAL A 176 -8.75 21.19 -12.22
CA VAL A 176 -7.88 20.07 -11.84
C VAL A 176 -8.70 18.79 -11.89
N LEU A 177 -8.17 17.77 -12.58
CA LEU A 177 -8.79 16.44 -12.67
C LEU A 177 -7.83 15.38 -12.13
N LEU A 178 -8.27 14.65 -11.11
CA LEU A 178 -7.54 13.55 -10.51
C LEU A 178 -8.19 12.23 -10.95
N ALA A 179 -7.41 11.23 -11.31
CA ALA A 179 -7.92 9.92 -11.70
C ALA A 179 -6.99 8.79 -11.30
N ALA A 180 -7.55 7.62 -10.96
CA ALA A 180 -6.79 6.38 -10.89
C ALA A 180 -6.72 5.73 -12.28
N THR A 181 -5.77 4.83 -12.53
CA THR A 181 -5.79 4.01 -13.76
C THR A 181 -6.95 3.00 -13.77
N ALA A 182 -7.15 2.31 -14.89
CA ALA A 182 -8.30 1.44 -15.11
C ALA A 182 -8.35 0.19 -14.21
N THR A 183 -7.23 -0.20 -13.61
CA THR A 183 -7.11 -1.37 -12.72
C THR A 183 -6.76 -0.98 -11.29
N GLU A 184 -6.66 0.32 -10.98
CA GLU A 184 -6.23 0.79 -9.67
C GLU A 184 -7.38 0.94 -8.69
N ASP A 185 -7.29 0.26 -7.54
CA ASP A 185 -8.24 0.33 -6.43
C ASP A 185 -7.74 1.23 -5.27
N HIS A 186 -6.44 1.49 -5.17
CA HIS A 186 -5.84 2.28 -4.10
C HIS A 186 -5.97 3.78 -4.37
N VAL A 187 -7.05 4.39 -3.86
CA VAL A 187 -7.40 5.79 -4.17
C VAL A 187 -7.34 6.77 -3.01
N LEU A 188 -7.05 6.31 -1.78
CA LEU A 188 -6.85 7.21 -0.63
C LEU A 188 -5.84 8.34 -0.90
N PRO A 189 -4.71 8.11 -1.60
CA PRO A 189 -3.78 9.20 -1.95
C PRO A 189 -4.44 10.30 -2.79
N LEU A 190 -5.39 9.95 -3.67
CA LEU A 190 -6.11 10.94 -4.46
C LEU A 190 -7.09 11.77 -3.63
N TYR A 191 -7.72 11.17 -2.61
CA TYR A 191 -8.53 11.92 -1.64
C TYR A 191 -7.68 12.89 -0.83
N ALA A 192 -6.50 12.45 -0.39
CA ALA A 192 -5.55 13.30 0.33
C ALA A 192 -5.03 14.44 -0.54
N LEU A 193 -4.70 14.18 -1.81
CA LEU A 193 -4.32 15.22 -2.76
C LEU A 193 -5.44 16.25 -2.97
N ARG A 194 -6.68 15.79 -3.14
CA ARG A 194 -7.85 16.68 -3.27
C ARG A 194 -8.04 17.55 -2.03
N ALA A 195 -7.90 16.97 -0.83
CA ALA A 195 -7.99 17.69 0.43
C ALA A 195 -6.87 18.74 0.56
N ALA A 196 -5.62 18.36 0.26
CA ALA A 196 -4.47 19.27 0.30
C ALA A 196 -4.61 20.43 -0.71
N LEU A 197 -5.21 20.18 -1.88
CA LEU A 197 -5.54 21.23 -2.83
C LEU A 197 -6.64 22.16 -2.28
N ALA A 198 -7.66 21.60 -1.65
CA ALA A 198 -8.75 22.37 -1.04
C ALA A 198 -8.24 23.27 0.10
N GLU A 199 -7.26 22.84 0.91
CA GLU A 199 -6.58 23.69 1.90
C GLU A 199 -5.92 24.92 1.27
N GLN A 200 -5.51 24.83 0.00
CA GLN A 200 -4.92 25.94 -0.76
C GLN A 200 -5.98 26.72 -1.57
N GLY A 201 -7.27 26.42 -1.39
CA GLY A 201 -8.38 27.04 -2.12
C GLY A 201 -8.53 26.56 -3.56
N ILE A 202 -7.89 25.45 -3.94
CA ILE A 202 -7.91 24.88 -5.30
C ILE A 202 -8.90 23.72 -5.34
N GLY A 203 -9.89 23.83 -6.22
CA GLY A 203 -10.91 22.81 -6.42
C GLY A 203 -10.47 21.77 -7.45
N ALA A 204 -10.56 20.50 -7.08
CA ALA A 204 -10.25 19.38 -7.95
C ALA A 204 -11.41 18.39 -8.04
N GLU A 205 -11.71 17.95 -9.26
CA GLU A 205 -12.66 16.87 -9.50
C GLU A 205 -11.91 15.53 -9.50
N LEU A 206 -12.50 14.50 -8.90
CA LEU A 206 -11.87 13.21 -8.68
C LEU A 206 -12.68 12.09 -9.37
N LEU A 207 -12.05 11.40 -10.31
CA LEU A 207 -12.49 10.10 -10.81
C LEU A 207 -11.78 9.02 -9.98
N THR A 208 -12.55 8.22 -9.25
CA THR A 208 -12.00 7.31 -8.25
C THR A 208 -11.42 6.04 -8.89
N ALA A 209 -11.49 4.92 -8.18
CA ALA A 209 -10.87 3.66 -8.57
C ALA A 209 -11.29 3.22 -9.97
N ARG A 210 -10.39 2.52 -10.65
CA ARG A 210 -10.65 1.79 -11.89
C ARG A 210 -11.25 2.66 -12.98
N THR A 211 -10.73 3.88 -13.15
CA THR A 211 -11.24 4.83 -14.14
C THR A 211 -10.82 4.40 -15.54
N PRO A 212 -11.73 4.07 -16.46
CA PRO A 212 -11.35 3.74 -17.83
C PRO A 212 -10.85 4.99 -18.58
N ALA A 213 -9.87 4.83 -19.46
CA ALA A 213 -9.32 5.93 -20.26
C ALA A 213 -10.39 6.72 -21.03
N ALA A 214 -11.40 6.02 -21.57
CA ALA A 214 -12.52 6.65 -22.26
C ALA A 214 -13.37 7.55 -21.33
N ALA A 215 -13.53 7.17 -20.06
CA ALA A 215 -14.24 7.97 -19.06
C ALA A 215 -13.44 9.22 -18.70
N LEU A 216 -12.11 9.10 -18.51
CA LEU A 216 -11.24 10.25 -18.33
C LEU A 216 -11.33 11.20 -19.53
N ALA A 217 -11.21 10.69 -20.75
CA ALA A 217 -11.30 11.49 -21.97
C ALA A 217 -12.66 12.21 -22.11
N GLN A 218 -13.75 11.61 -21.64
CA GLN A 218 -15.06 12.27 -21.59
C GLN A 218 -15.14 13.36 -20.50
N ALA A 219 -14.62 13.08 -19.30
CA ALA A 219 -14.55 14.06 -18.22
C ALA A 219 -13.68 15.26 -18.61
N ALA A 220 -12.49 15.02 -19.17
CA ALA A 220 -11.56 16.05 -19.62
C ALA A 220 -12.16 16.95 -20.72
N ARG A 221 -12.97 16.41 -21.63
CA ARG A 221 -13.70 17.22 -22.63
C ARG A 221 -14.74 18.16 -22.00
N ARG A 222 -15.41 17.72 -20.94
CA ARG A 222 -16.45 18.49 -20.25
C ARG A 222 -15.85 19.54 -19.33
N LEU A 223 -14.87 19.14 -18.53
CA LEU A 223 -14.22 19.99 -17.53
C LEU A 223 -13.18 20.94 -18.13
N ARG A 224 -12.53 20.54 -19.24
CA ARG A 224 -11.37 21.23 -19.85
C ARG A 224 -10.31 21.55 -18.80
N PRO A 225 -9.78 20.54 -18.10
CA PRO A 225 -8.84 20.77 -17.01
C PRO A 225 -7.54 21.41 -17.53
N ALA A 226 -6.93 22.26 -16.72
CA ALA A 226 -5.55 22.71 -16.90
C ALA A 226 -4.56 21.60 -16.50
N VAL A 227 -4.92 20.79 -15.49
CA VAL A 227 -4.06 19.74 -14.94
C VAL A 227 -4.81 18.41 -14.83
N ILE A 228 -4.15 17.33 -15.24
CA ILE A 228 -4.59 15.95 -15.01
C ILE A 228 -3.50 15.21 -14.23
N ILE A 229 -3.88 14.59 -13.11
CA ILE A 229 -3.02 13.67 -12.35
C ILE A 229 -3.57 12.26 -12.49
N LEU A 230 -2.75 11.33 -12.96
CA LEU A 230 -3.09 9.91 -13.09
C LEU A 230 -2.33 9.09 -12.03
N TRP A 231 -3.06 8.33 -11.21
CA TRP A 231 -2.49 7.59 -10.08
C TRP A 231 -2.38 6.09 -10.34
N ALA A 232 -1.23 5.52 -9.96
CA ALA A 232 -1.02 4.08 -9.83
C ALA A 232 -0.16 3.78 -8.59
N GLN A 233 -0.63 2.86 -7.75
CA GLN A 233 0.03 2.39 -6.53
C GLN A 233 0.96 1.22 -6.80
N LEU A 234 0.57 0.31 -7.69
CA LEU A 234 1.35 -0.89 -8.01
C LEU A 234 1.79 -0.88 -9.49
N PRO A 235 2.95 -1.47 -9.81
CA PRO A 235 3.44 -1.52 -11.20
C PRO A 235 2.46 -2.16 -12.19
N ASP A 236 1.75 -3.21 -11.75
CA ASP A 236 0.75 -3.91 -12.58
C ASP A 236 -0.45 -3.01 -12.92
N ASN A 237 -0.66 -1.93 -12.17
CA ASN A 237 -1.72 -0.94 -12.42
C ASN A 237 -1.22 0.29 -13.19
N ALA A 238 0.08 0.44 -13.40
CA ALA A 238 0.69 1.59 -14.03
C ALA A 238 0.60 1.52 -15.56
N ASP A 239 -0.64 1.54 -16.08
CA ASP A 239 -0.92 1.53 -17.51
C ASP A 239 -1.32 2.92 -18.02
N VAL A 240 -0.52 3.47 -18.92
CA VAL A 240 -0.76 4.76 -19.57
C VAL A 240 -1.53 4.61 -20.89
N HIS A 241 -1.71 3.40 -21.41
CA HIS A 241 -2.36 3.19 -22.70
C HIS A 241 -3.79 3.73 -22.71
N GLY A 242 -4.08 4.59 -23.70
CA GLY A 242 -5.37 5.25 -23.85
C GLY A 242 -5.50 6.55 -23.04
N PHE A 243 -4.61 6.78 -22.08
CA PHE A 243 -4.48 8.04 -21.33
C PHE A 243 -3.49 9.01 -21.99
N ASP A 244 -2.55 8.50 -22.77
CA ASP A 244 -1.63 9.25 -23.64
C ASP A 244 -2.31 9.92 -24.83
N GLY A 245 -3.39 9.31 -25.33
CA GLY A 245 -4.21 9.77 -26.45
C GLY A 245 -5.40 10.65 -26.06
N LEU A 246 -5.27 11.53 -25.05
CA LEU A 246 -6.36 12.43 -24.69
C LEU A 246 -6.84 13.22 -25.93
N PRO A 247 -8.17 13.37 -26.13
CA PRO A 247 -8.71 14.12 -27.27
C PRO A 247 -8.11 15.52 -27.30
N GLY A 248 -8.07 16.16 -28.48
CA GLY A 248 -7.43 17.47 -28.73
C GLY A 248 -8.03 18.65 -27.96
N ILE A 249 -7.95 18.61 -26.63
CA ILE A 249 -8.36 19.64 -25.68
C ILE A 249 -7.38 20.80 -25.84
N ARG A 250 -7.92 22.01 -25.98
CA ARG A 250 -7.15 23.25 -26.10
C ARG A 250 -7.57 24.24 -25.00
N PRO A 251 -6.62 24.79 -24.23
CA PRO A 251 -5.19 24.45 -24.21
C PRO A 251 -4.94 22.99 -23.77
N LYS A 252 -3.80 22.42 -24.15
CA LYS A 252 -3.46 21.03 -23.79
C LYS A 252 -3.25 20.95 -22.27
N PRO A 253 -3.92 20.04 -21.55
CA PRO A 253 -3.69 19.90 -20.12
C PRO A 253 -2.26 19.43 -19.82
N ALA A 254 -1.71 19.89 -18.70
CA ALA A 254 -0.51 19.31 -18.13
C ALA A 254 -0.88 17.96 -17.50
N LEU A 255 -0.31 16.87 -18.04
CA LEU A 255 -0.52 15.51 -17.53
C LEU A 255 0.71 15.07 -16.73
N ALA A 256 0.49 14.61 -15.51
CA ALA A 256 1.52 13.98 -14.69
C ALA A 256 1.05 12.64 -14.12
N LEU A 257 2.01 11.74 -13.95
CA LEU A 257 1.81 10.40 -13.40
C LEU A 257 2.24 10.43 -11.94
N ALA A 258 1.35 10.06 -11.03
CA ALA A 258 1.62 10.08 -9.59
C ALA A 258 1.55 8.68 -9.00
N GLY A 259 2.37 8.46 -7.98
CA GLY A 259 2.39 7.22 -7.21
C GLY A 259 3.53 6.27 -7.58
N PRO A 260 3.81 5.27 -6.72
CA PRO A 260 4.99 4.43 -6.83
C PRO A 260 4.87 3.33 -7.90
N GLY A 261 3.71 3.16 -8.54
CA GLY A 261 3.55 2.14 -9.58
C GLY A 261 4.29 2.46 -10.88
N TRP A 262 4.56 3.74 -11.17
CA TRP A 262 5.15 4.13 -12.44
C TRP A 262 6.66 3.84 -12.50
N PRO A 263 7.18 3.38 -13.66
CA PRO A 263 8.62 3.22 -13.84
C PRO A 263 9.34 4.57 -13.97
N ASP A 264 10.62 4.63 -13.60
CA ASP A 264 11.44 5.85 -13.66
C ASP A 264 11.57 6.45 -15.07
N SER A 265 11.39 5.63 -16.11
CA SER A 265 11.46 6.04 -17.51
C SER A 265 10.05 6.14 -18.13
N THR A 266 9.36 7.25 -17.91
CA THR A 266 8.15 7.61 -18.66
C THR A 266 8.36 8.92 -19.41
N GLU A 267 7.66 9.12 -20.53
CA GLU A 267 7.65 10.41 -21.26
C GLU A 267 6.95 11.54 -20.47
N PHE A 268 6.28 11.20 -19.37
CA PHE A 268 5.51 12.11 -18.55
C PHE A 268 6.25 12.48 -17.26
N THR A 269 5.87 13.61 -16.65
CA THR A 269 6.37 13.96 -15.33
C THR A 269 5.88 12.94 -14.30
N HIS A 270 6.81 12.27 -13.62
CA HIS A 270 6.52 11.38 -12.51
C HIS A 270 6.57 12.14 -11.18
N LEU A 271 5.57 11.91 -10.33
CA LEU A 271 5.39 12.54 -9.02
C LEU A 271 5.39 11.44 -7.96
N SER A 272 6.45 11.38 -7.17
CA SER A 272 6.71 10.30 -6.22
C SER A 272 5.89 10.41 -4.93
N GLY A 273 5.33 11.58 -4.64
CA GLY A 273 4.53 11.82 -3.43
C GLY A 273 3.55 12.98 -3.52
N LEU A 274 2.68 13.09 -2.51
CA LEU A 274 1.61 14.11 -2.47
C LEU A 274 2.13 15.54 -2.53
N ARG A 275 3.27 15.82 -1.90
CA ARG A 275 3.88 17.16 -1.88
C ARG A 275 4.31 17.59 -3.28
N GLU A 276 4.92 16.69 -4.04
CA GLU A 276 5.30 16.95 -5.43
C GLU A 276 4.07 17.17 -6.30
N ALA A 277 3.03 16.35 -6.12
CA ALA A 277 1.78 16.51 -6.85
C ALA A 277 1.07 17.84 -6.54
N LEU A 278 1.03 18.25 -5.27
CA LEU A 278 0.48 19.55 -4.88
C LEU A 278 1.24 20.71 -5.53
N ASN A 279 2.58 20.66 -5.50
CA ASN A 279 3.42 21.69 -6.10
C ASN A 279 3.27 21.73 -7.62
N PHE A 280 3.16 20.57 -8.27
CA PHE A 280 2.93 20.46 -9.70
C PHE A 280 1.62 21.13 -10.11
N VAL A 281 0.52 20.85 -9.40
CA VAL A 281 -0.78 21.48 -9.68
C VAL A 281 -0.67 22.99 -9.53
N ARG A 282 -0.12 23.49 -8.42
CA ARG A 282 0.04 24.94 -8.15
C ARG A 282 0.87 25.68 -9.19
N ALA A 283 1.77 25.01 -9.88
CA ALA A 283 2.59 25.62 -10.93
C ALA A 283 1.82 25.81 -12.25
N HIS A 284 0.64 25.19 -12.39
CA HIS A 284 -0.12 25.11 -13.64
C HIS A 284 -1.55 25.67 -13.55
N VAL A 285 -1.95 26.20 -12.38
CA VAL A 285 -3.26 26.84 -12.15
C VAL A 285 -3.12 28.27 -11.65
#